data_AF-A0A534NLL7-F1
#
_entry.id   AF-A0A534NLL7-F1
#
_cell.length_a   1.000
_cell.length_b   1.000
_cell.length_c   1.000
_cell.angle_alpha   90.00
_cell.angle_beta   90.00
_cell.angle_gamma   90.00
#
_symmetry.space_group_name_H-M   'P 1'
#
loop_
_entity.id
_entity.type
_entity.pdbx_description
1 polymer ?
#
loop_
_entity_poly.entity_id
_entity_poly.type
_entity_poly.pdbx_seq_one_letter_code
_entity_poly.pdbx_strand_id
1 'polypeptide(L)'
;LVSRGITRAFYPHGLGHSLGLQCHDVGCALRPPREDNPFLRNTTDIAPGQVFTIEPGLYFIDALLAPLRKSPDIDWKLVDALAGFGGIRIEDDVVVQDQGIRNLTREVLPVGGGQA
;
A
#
# COMPACT_ATOMS: atom_id res chain seq x y z
N LEU A 1 13.44 -10.53 -6.86
CA LEU A 1 13.02 -9.12 -6.70
C LEU A 1 12.70 -8.76 -5.24
N VAL A 2 11.73 -9.43 -4.61
CA VAL A 2 11.31 -9.16 -3.21
C VAL A 2 12.45 -9.37 -2.19
N SER A 3 13.11 -10.52 -2.20
CA SER A 3 14.25 -10.82 -1.30
C SER A 3 15.45 -9.88 -1.47
N ARG A 4 15.51 -9.15 -2.59
CA ARG A 4 16.55 -8.16 -2.90
C ARG A 4 16.11 -6.72 -2.61
N GLY A 5 14.89 -6.52 -2.08
CA GLY A 5 14.36 -5.21 -1.72
C GLY A 5 13.95 -4.32 -2.90
N ILE A 6 14.04 -4.78 -4.16
CA ILE A 6 13.74 -3.96 -5.34
C ILE A 6 12.31 -3.43 -5.32
N THR A 7 11.35 -4.21 -4.81
CA THR A 7 9.94 -3.81 -4.73
C THR A 7 9.73 -2.56 -3.88
N ARG A 8 10.62 -2.26 -2.92
CA ARG A 8 10.51 -1.08 -2.05
C ARG A 8 10.74 0.24 -2.77
N ALA A 9 11.49 0.24 -3.87
CA ALA A 9 11.65 1.45 -4.68
C ALA A 9 10.35 1.85 -5.39
N PHE A 10 9.50 0.86 -5.73
CA PHE A 10 8.20 1.07 -6.36
C PHE A 10 7.04 1.13 -5.35
N TYR A 11 7.23 0.59 -4.14
CA TYR A 11 6.23 0.55 -3.07
C TYR A 11 6.87 0.88 -1.70
N PRO A 12 7.06 2.17 -1.41
CA PRO A 12 7.90 2.61 -0.30
C PRO A 12 7.18 2.74 1.04
N HIS A 13 5.91 2.39 1.15
CA HIS A 13 5.11 2.53 2.37
C HIS A 13 4.48 1.20 2.84
N GLY A 14 3.77 1.26 3.98
CA GLY A 14 2.99 0.14 4.50
C GLY A 14 1.71 -0.10 3.70
N LEU A 15 1.08 -1.27 3.87
CA LEU A 15 -0.16 -1.63 3.16
C LEU A 15 -1.39 -0.85 3.59
N GLY A 16 -1.35 -0.28 4.78
CA GLY A 16 -2.44 0.47 5.35
C GLY A 16 -2.24 0.63 6.84
N HIS A 17 -3.29 1.09 7.48
CA HIS A 17 -3.31 1.37 8.91
C HIS A 17 -4.73 1.19 9.45
N SER A 18 -4.85 1.21 10.78
CA SER A 18 -6.17 1.32 11.39
C SER A 18 -6.76 2.69 11.15
N LEU A 19 -8.07 2.72 10.98
CA LEU A 19 -8.84 3.95 10.78
C LEU A 19 -9.93 4.04 11.85
N GLY A 20 -10.15 5.24 12.38
CA GLY A 20 -11.17 5.47 13.40
C GLY A 20 -11.35 6.95 13.66
N LEU A 21 -11.16 7.37 14.93
CA LEU A 21 -11.22 8.79 15.28
C LEU A 21 -10.09 9.61 14.62
N GLN A 22 -8.96 8.97 14.36
CA GLN A 22 -7.82 9.56 13.66
C GLN A 22 -7.60 8.83 12.33
N CYS A 23 -7.04 9.53 11.32
CA CYS A 23 -6.69 8.89 10.04
C CYS A 23 -5.76 7.69 10.28
N HIS A 24 -4.63 7.90 10.97
CA HIS A 24 -3.82 6.81 11.51
C HIS A 24 -4.22 6.57 12.97
N ASP A 25 -5.13 5.64 13.20
CA ASP A 25 -5.68 5.41 14.54
C ASP A 25 -4.65 4.81 15.52
N VAL A 26 -4.88 5.02 16.82
CA VAL A 26 -3.92 4.68 17.89
C VAL A 26 -4.05 3.24 18.38
N GLY A 27 -3.03 2.75 19.09
CA GLY A 27 -3.07 1.42 19.74
C GLY A 27 -2.79 0.24 18.81
N CYS A 28 -2.41 0.51 17.55
CA CYS A 28 -2.32 -0.51 16.51
C CYS A 28 -0.90 -1.00 16.21
N ALA A 29 0.11 -0.49 16.90
CA ALA A 29 1.52 -0.86 16.77
C ALA A 29 2.04 -1.57 18.03
N LEU A 30 1.42 -2.70 18.40
CA LEU A 30 1.78 -3.45 19.63
C LEU A 30 3.18 -4.06 19.58
N ARG A 31 3.73 -4.24 18.37
CA ARG A 31 5.04 -4.81 18.10
C ARG A 31 5.77 -3.94 17.08
N PRO A 32 7.11 -3.83 17.14
CA PRO A 32 7.85 -3.12 16.10
C PRO A 32 7.63 -3.80 14.74
N PRO A 33 7.52 -3.03 13.65
CA PRO A 33 7.46 -3.61 12.32
C PRO A 33 8.78 -4.33 12.00
N ARG A 34 8.72 -5.25 11.04
CA ARG A 34 9.93 -5.94 10.56
C ARG A 34 10.89 -4.93 9.93
N GLU A 35 12.20 -5.17 10.06
CA GLU A 35 13.24 -4.30 9.49
C GLU A 35 13.13 -4.15 7.96
N ASP A 36 12.64 -5.18 7.27
CA ASP A 36 12.38 -5.18 5.82
C ASP A 36 11.05 -4.49 5.42
N ASN A 37 10.28 -4.00 6.41
CA ASN A 37 9.04 -3.25 6.22
C ASN A 37 8.83 -2.19 7.32
N PRO A 38 9.74 -1.21 7.48
CA PRO A 38 9.74 -0.31 8.63
C PRO A 38 8.54 0.65 8.63
N PHE A 39 7.86 0.83 7.50
CA PHE A 39 6.72 1.73 7.36
C PHE A 39 5.36 1.06 7.59
N LEU A 40 5.33 -0.20 8.02
CA LEU A 40 4.10 -0.88 8.41
C LEU A 40 3.51 -0.22 9.68
N ARG A 41 2.26 0.25 9.59
CA ARG A 41 1.62 1.06 10.64
C ARG A 41 0.75 0.27 11.61
N ASN A 42 0.25 -0.90 11.20
CA ASN A 42 -0.50 -1.80 12.06
C ASN A 42 0.25 -3.14 12.19
N THR A 43 0.52 -3.54 13.43
CA THR A 43 1.15 -4.83 13.80
C THR A 43 0.31 -5.64 14.80
N THR A 44 -0.94 -5.25 15.03
CA THR A 44 -1.92 -6.04 15.77
C THR A 44 -2.38 -7.26 14.98
N ASP A 45 -2.86 -8.28 15.68
CA ASP A 45 -3.58 -9.37 15.04
C ASP A 45 -4.98 -8.87 14.62
N ILE A 46 -5.40 -9.23 13.41
CA ILE A 46 -6.69 -8.79 12.86
C ILE A 46 -7.83 -9.47 13.62
N ALA A 47 -8.80 -8.68 14.10
CA ALA A 47 -9.96 -9.14 14.84
C ALA A 47 -11.25 -8.40 14.43
N PRO A 48 -12.44 -9.02 14.61
CA PRO A 48 -13.73 -8.37 14.37
C PRO A 48 -13.87 -7.03 15.10
N GLY A 49 -14.55 -6.07 14.47
CA GLY A 49 -14.76 -4.72 15.00
C GLY A 49 -13.65 -3.72 14.67
N GLN A 50 -12.52 -4.17 14.13
CA GLN A 50 -11.47 -3.29 13.62
C GLN A 50 -11.81 -2.73 12.25
N VAL A 51 -11.28 -1.54 11.95
CA VAL A 51 -11.39 -0.89 10.63
C VAL A 51 -10.00 -0.57 10.13
N PHE A 52 -9.75 -0.86 8.85
CA PHE A 52 -8.45 -0.67 8.19
C PHE A 52 -8.60 0.09 6.90
N THR A 53 -7.56 0.84 6.52
CA THR A 53 -7.30 1.16 5.12
C THR A 53 -6.54 0.02 4.45
N ILE A 54 -6.84 -0.24 3.18
CA ILE A 54 -6.06 -1.14 2.31
C ILE A 54 -5.63 -0.34 1.10
N GLU A 55 -4.37 0.09 1.08
CA GLU A 55 -3.85 1.12 0.18
C GLU A 55 -2.62 0.68 -0.64
N PRO A 56 -2.67 -0.43 -1.41
CA PRO A 56 -1.55 -0.80 -2.28
C PRO A 56 -1.19 0.32 -3.26
N GLY A 57 0.11 0.48 -3.50
CA GLY A 57 0.66 1.52 -4.37
C GLY A 57 1.77 1.02 -5.28
N LEU A 58 1.97 1.75 -6.38
CA LEU A 58 3.05 1.55 -7.33
C LEU A 58 3.47 2.90 -7.88
N TYR A 59 4.72 3.30 -7.63
CA TYR A 59 5.22 4.64 -7.94
C TYR A 59 6.53 4.60 -8.70
N PHE A 60 6.73 5.61 -9.54
CA PHE A 60 7.98 5.85 -10.27
C PHE A 60 8.68 7.08 -9.68
N ILE A 61 9.26 6.91 -8.48
CA ILE A 61 9.90 8.02 -7.74
C ILE A 61 11.39 8.05 -8.07
N ASP A 62 11.84 9.08 -8.79
CA ASP A 62 13.22 9.22 -9.26
C ASP A 62 14.27 8.99 -8.16
N ALA A 63 14.08 9.60 -6.99
CA ALA A 63 15.02 9.48 -5.87
C ALA A 63 15.16 8.03 -5.37
N LEU A 64 14.09 7.23 -5.42
CA LEU A 64 14.10 5.83 -4.98
C LEU A 64 14.57 4.88 -6.09
N LEU A 65 14.36 5.25 -7.35
CA LEU A 65 14.76 4.45 -8.52
C LEU A 65 16.21 4.69 -8.94
N ALA A 66 16.78 5.87 -8.66
CA ALA A 66 18.15 6.22 -9.04
C ALA A 66 19.21 5.18 -8.61
N PRO A 67 19.19 4.64 -7.37
CA PRO A 67 20.13 3.60 -6.95
C PRO A 67 20.00 2.29 -7.74
N LEU A 68 18.83 2.04 -8.34
CA LEU A 68 18.54 0.83 -9.09
C LEU A 68 18.81 0.96 -10.59
N ARG A 69 19.14 2.16 -11.10
CA ARG A 69 19.21 2.46 -12.55
C ARG A 69 20.11 1.53 -13.37
N LYS A 70 21.09 0.88 -12.72
CA LYS A 70 22.00 -0.10 -13.35
C LYS A 70 21.57 -1.56 -13.19
N SER A 71 20.49 -1.83 -12.48
CA SER A 71 19.97 -3.17 -12.25
C SER A 71 19.47 -3.76 -13.59
N PRO A 72 19.94 -4.96 -13.97
CA PRO A 72 19.43 -5.67 -15.15
C PRO A 72 18.07 -6.31 -14.91
N ASP A 73 17.56 -6.28 -13.68
CA ASP A 73 16.29 -6.92 -13.29
C ASP A 73 15.07 -6.02 -13.55
N ILE A 74 15.30 -4.81 -14.05
CA ILE A 74 14.28 -3.79 -14.28
C ILE A 74 14.28 -3.44 -15.76
N ASP A 75 13.11 -3.54 -16.39
CA ASP A 75 12.89 -3.01 -17.73
C ASP A 75 12.80 -1.48 -17.66
N TRP A 76 13.96 -0.83 -17.81
CA TRP A 76 14.07 0.62 -17.77
C TRP A 76 13.37 1.31 -18.94
N LYS A 77 13.20 0.65 -20.08
CA LYS A 77 12.43 1.21 -21.19
C LYS A 77 10.96 1.34 -20.81
N LEU A 78 10.41 0.33 -20.15
CA LEU A 78 9.04 0.36 -19.63
C LEU A 78 8.89 1.38 -18.49
N VAL A 79 9.83 1.39 -17.53
CA VAL A 79 9.82 2.38 -16.43
C VAL A 79 9.84 3.81 -16.97
N ASP A 80 10.73 4.13 -17.91
CA ASP A 80 10.84 5.47 -18.48
C ASP A 80 9.55 5.87 -19.23
N ALA A 81 8.85 4.91 -19.86
CA ALA A 81 7.57 5.14 -20.51
C ALA A 81 6.40 5.39 -19.53
N LEU A 82 6.46 4.81 -18.33
CA LEU A 82 5.41 4.92 -17.33
C LEU A 82 5.66 6.03 -16.29
N ALA A 83 6.91 6.46 -16.11
CA ALA A 83 7.28 7.44 -15.09
C ALA A 83 6.54 8.78 -15.24
N GLY A 84 6.17 9.16 -16.47
CA GLY A 84 5.36 10.35 -16.74
C GLY A 84 3.96 10.35 -16.10
N PHE A 85 3.43 9.19 -15.71
CA PHE A 85 2.17 9.07 -14.97
C PHE A 85 2.34 9.22 -13.44
N GLY A 86 3.59 9.28 -12.95
CA GLY A 86 3.92 9.41 -11.53
C GLY A 86 3.74 8.11 -10.75
N GLY A 87 2.50 7.71 -10.48
CA GLY A 87 2.21 6.50 -9.72
C GLY A 87 0.72 6.29 -9.45
N ILE A 88 0.41 5.15 -8.85
CA ILE A 88 -0.94 4.67 -8.57
C ILE A 88 -1.02 4.32 -7.09
N ARG A 89 -2.14 4.65 -6.47
CA ARG A 89 -2.59 4.08 -5.19
C ARG A 89 -4.09 3.86 -5.28
N ILE A 90 -4.56 2.73 -4.79
CA ILE A 90 -5.98 2.43 -4.65
C ILE A 90 -6.20 2.12 -3.18
N GLU A 91 -7.13 2.82 -2.55
CA GLU A 91 -7.37 2.74 -1.11
C GLU A 91 -8.85 2.53 -0.81
N ASP A 92 -9.14 1.54 0.03
CA ASP A 92 -10.48 1.28 0.54
C ASP A 92 -10.48 1.22 2.08
N ASP A 93 -11.60 1.58 2.68
CA ASP A 93 -11.89 1.43 4.10
C ASP A 93 -12.67 0.13 4.34
N VAL A 94 -12.11 -0.79 5.11
CA VAL A 94 -12.67 -2.12 5.36
C VAL A 94 -12.92 -2.36 6.83
N VAL A 95 -14.13 -2.79 7.17
CA VAL A 95 -14.52 -3.24 8.51
C VAL A 95 -14.38 -4.75 8.58
N VAL A 96 -13.68 -5.25 9.59
CA VAL A 96 -13.60 -6.68 9.88
C VAL A 96 -14.84 -7.10 10.66
N GLN A 97 -15.53 -8.12 10.17
CA GLN A 97 -16.71 -8.68 10.83
C GLN A 97 -16.38 -10.04 11.44
N ASP A 98 -17.28 -10.59 12.25
CA ASP A 98 -17.12 -11.95 12.80
C ASP A 98 -16.95 -12.99 11.69
N GLN A 99 -17.59 -12.75 10.54
CA GLN A 99 -17.44 -13.54 9.32
C GLN A 99 -17.20 -12.61 8.12
N GLY A 100 -15.98 -12.62 7.61
CA GLY A 100 -15.60 -11.85 6.42
C GLY A 100 -15.32 -10.37 6.69
N ILE A 101 -15.50 -9.56 5.65
CA ILE A 101 -15.23 -8.12 5.68
C ILE A 101 -16.39 -7.36 5.05
N ARG A 102 -16.55 -6.10 5.46
CA ARG A 102 -17.40 -5.12 4.82
C ARG A 102 -16.53 -4.01 4.24
N ASN A 103 -16.54 -3.82 2.92
CA ASN A 103 -15.78 -2.77 2.27
C ASN A 103 -16.67 -1.53 2.07
N LEU A 104 -16.47 -0.52 2.91
CA LEU A 104 -17.30 0.68 2.95
C LEU A 104 -17.15 1.51 1.67
N THR A 105 -15.93 1.59 1.13
CA THR A 105 -15.63 2.38 -0.07
C THR A 105 -16.29 1.79 -1.30
N ARG A 106 -16.18 0.48 -1.52
CA ARG A 106 -16.71 -0.20 -2.71
C ARG A 106 -18.23 -0.23 -2.74
N GLU A 107 -18.90 -0.24 -1.59
CA GLU A 107 -20.36 -0.17 -1.49
C GLU A 107 -20.96 1.10 -2.09
N VAL A 108 -20.20 2.20 -2.07
CA VAL A 108 -20.68 3.53 -2.52
C VAL A 108 -20.04 4.00 -3.82
N LEU A 109 -19.05 3.27 -4.33
CA LEU A 109 -18.47 3.58 -5.63
C LEU A 109 -19.48 3.22 -6.75
N PRO A 110 -19.74 4.14 -7.70
CA PRO A 110 -20.54 3.81 -8.87
C PRO A 110 -19.93 2.60 -9.59
N VAL A 111 -20.77 1.67 -10.04
CA VAL A 111 -20.34 0.55 -10.89
C VAL A 111 -19.88 1.13 -12.23
N GLY A 112 -18.61 1.53 -12.32
CA GLY A 112 -18.11 2.27 -13.48
C GLY A 112 -16.83 3.06 -13.22
N GLY A 113 -15.88 2.52 -12.45
CA GLY A 113 -14.50 3.03 -12.46
C GLY A 113 -14.02 3.14 -13.92
N GLY A 114 -13.47 4.30 -14.28
CA GLY A 114 -13.37 4.80 -15.66
C GLY A 114 -13.08 3.75 -16.74
N GLN A 115 -13.82 3.83 -17.85
CA GLN A 115 -13.41 3.22 -19.10
C GLN A 115 -12.10 3.90 -19.52
N ALA A 116 -10.97 3.23 -19.26
CA ALA A 116 -9.69 3.50 -19.90
C ALA A 116 -9.44 2.40 -20.92
#